data_AF-A0A259HDT1-F1
#
_entry.id   AF-A0A259HDT1-F1
#
_cell.length_a   1.000
_cell.length_b   1.000
_cell.length_c   1.000
_cell.angle_alpha   90.00
_cell.angle_beta   90.00
_cell.angle_gamma   90.00
#
_symmetry.space_group_name_H-M   'P 1'
#
loop_
_entity.id
_entity.type
_entity.pdbx_description
1 polymer ?
#
loop_
_entity_poly.entity_id
_entity_poly.type
_entity_poly.pdbx_seq_one_letter_code
_entity_poly.pdbx_strand_id
1 'polypeptide(L)'
;MRELIEVGPVILTLPVETALPLGFERIDINHAFAAAMRFPGRIAAGLADLPPEWNAQSALLRLAIQGRIALRNIPTSLLDDGRWSILRNEDEAHLAERRWLRLHTRFAGSGVATPGEQLAITVVNRFGPAILHAGTRPALVGLAAGALGLLGGGVGWLGSFAVGFVLLGFAWLFERMASLLGQVESDSLLASGIARRSVGAFQLLIDVGLVTLAGWRSELPDMPSIPPGANFFAPLLLIGGARLVALVLPNHVWARWLSDRSVLAALLAFATVFLPFDAAVALAVVALFGTCLLTLQFGTILPETGPSTPPAPNQQLTTRQ
;
A
#
# COMPACT_ATOMS: atom_id res chain seq x y z
N MET A 1 2.98 -5.47 -16.50
CA MET A 1 4.01 -4.86 -17.37
C MET A 1 5.17 -5.83 -17.61
N ARG A 2 5.82 -6.37 -16.55
CA ARG A 2 6.87 -7.41 -16.69
C ARG A 2 6.49 -8.56 -17.61
N GLU A 3 5.32 -9.17 -17.38
CA GLU A 3 4.81 -10.27 -18.23
C GLU A 3 4.62 -9.89 -19.72
N LEU A 4 4.39 -8.62 -20.02
CA LEU A 4 4.21 -8.17 -21.40
C LEU A 4 5.53 -8.17 -22.19
N ILE A 5 6.67 -8.04 -21.52
CA ILE A 5 8.00 -7.94 -22.13
C ILE A 5 8.87 -9.18 -21.82
N GLU A 6 8.66 -9.86 -20.70
CA GLU A 6 9.52 -10.96 -20.23
C GLU A 6 9.33 -12.27 -21.00
N VAL A 7 8.17 -12.47 -21.62
CA VAL A 7 7.79 -13.71 -22.32
C VAL A 7 8.59 -13.96 -23.62
N GLY A 8 9.36 -12.98 -24.10
CA GLY A 8 10.26 -13.16 -25.25
C GLY A 8 10.45 -11.88 -26.06
N PRO A 9 11.01 -11.97 -27.28
CA PRO A 9 11.08 -10.86 -28.20
C PRO A 9 9.68 -10.34 -28.57
N VAL A 10 9.44 -9.04 -28.37
CA VAL A 10 8.14 -8.40 -28.56
C VAL A 10 8.28 -6.91 -28.85
N ILE A 11 7.39 -6.37 -29.68
CA ILE A 11 7.15 -4.94 -29.84
C ILE A 11 5.80 -4.63 -29.22
N LEU A 12 5.76 -3.72 -28.26
CA LEU A 12 4.49 -3.30 -27.65
C LEU A 12 3.78 -2.32 -28.58
N THR A 13 2.48 -2.55 -28.77
CA THR A 13 1.64 -1.75 -29.67
C THR A 13 0.41 -1.21 -28.96
N LEU A 14 -0.19 -0.17 -29.55
CA LEU A 14 -1.46 0.42 -29.16
C LEU A 14 -2.35 0.58 -30.41
N PRO A 15 -3.68 0.65 -30.25
CA PRO A 15 -4.58 1.04 -31.34
C PRO A 15 -4.23 2.42 -31.88
N VAL A 16 -4.14 2.56 -33.21
CA VAL A 16 -3.73 3.78 -33.90
C VAL A 16 -4.62 4.97 -33.55
N GLU A 17 -5.93 4.77 -33.45
CA GLU A 17 -6.93 5.80 -33.19
C GLU A 17 -6.71 6.46 -31.83
N THR A 18 -6.30 5.67 -30.83
CA THR A 18 -5.99 6.16 -29.47
C THR A 18 -4.58 6.73 -29.38
N ALA A 19 -3.62 6.09 -30.05
CA ALA A 19 -2.20 6.35 -29.83
C ALA A 19 -1.62 7.51 -30.66
N LEU A 20 -2.07 7.70 -31.90
CA LEU A 20 -1.59 8.79 -32.75
C LEU A 20 -1.85 10.18 -32.15
N PRO A 21 -3.06 10.50 -31.63
CA PRO A 21 -3.30 11.79 -30.98
C PRO A 21 -2.38 12.03 -29.76
N LEU A 22 -2.01 10.95 -29.06
CA LEU A 22 -1.08 10.99 -27.92
C LEU A 22 0.39 11.11 -28.34
N GLY A 23 0.70 11.04 -29.63
CA GLY A 23 2.03 11.25 -30.20
C GLY A 23 2.87 9.98 -30.32
N PHE A 24 2.26 8.80 -30.23
CA PHE A 24 2.97 7.55 -30.52
C PHE A 24 3.22 7.40 -32.03
N GLU A 25 4.33 6.75 -32.39
CA GLU A 25 4.73 6.54 -33.78
C GLU A 25 3.85 5.46 -34.45
N ARG A 26 3.36 5.70 -35.67
CA ARG A 26 2.55 4.72 -36.41
C ARG A 26 3.43 3.58 -36.95
N ILE A 27 3.00 2.33 -36.74
CA ILE A 27 3.61 1.13 -37.35
C ILE A 27 2.89 0.77 -38.65
N ASP A 28 1.57 0.58 -38.56
CA ASP A 28 0.71 0.18 -39.68
C ASP A 28 -0.65 0.90 -39.59
N ILE A 29 -1.64 0.44 -40.36
CA ILE A 29 -2.96 1.06 -40.39
C ILE A 29 -3.73 0.93 -39.06
N ASN A 30 -3.49 -0.14 -38.30
CA ASN A 30 -4.19 -0.51 -37.07
C ASN A 30 -3.35 -0.27 -35.80
N HIS A 31 -2.02 -0.32 -35.91
CA HIS A 31 -1.10 -0.30 -34.76
C HIS A 31 -0.12 0.88 -34.75
N ALA A 32 0.06 1.44 -33.56
CA ALA A 32 1.11 2.39 -33.22
C ALA A 32 2.11 1.74 -32.25
N PHE A 33 3.36 2.19 -32.30
CA PHE A 33 4.43 1.75 -31.42
C PHE A 33 4.24 2.34 -30.03
N ALA A 34 4.13 1.48 -29.02
CA ALA A 34 3.93 1.91 -27.64
C ALA A 34 5.23 2.38 -26.96
N ALA A 35 6.31 2.67 -27.69
CA ALA A 35 7.61 3.12 -27.17
C ALA A 35 8.39 2.08 -26.34
N ALA A 36 8.03 0.80 -26.41
CA ALA A 36 8.76 -0.28 -25.74
C ALA A 36 8.84 -1.54 -26.61
N MET A 37 10.03 -2.11 -26.69
CA MET A 37 10.30 -3.35 -27.43
C MET A 37 11.46 -4.10 -26.80
N ARG A 38 11.43 -5.42 -26.92
CA ARG A 38 12.52 -6.33 -26.56
C ARG A 38 12.80 -7.22 -27.75
N PHE A 39 14.07 -7.34 -28.12
CA PHE A 39 14.46 -8.16 -29.26
C PHE A 39 15.92 -8.60 -29.12
N PRO A 40 16.36 -9.61 -29.89
CA PRO A 40 17.74 -10.09 -29.82
C PRO A 40 18.73 -9.01 -30.26
N GLY A 41 19.87 -8.91 -29.56
CA GLY A 41 20.91 -7.90 -29.84
C GLY A 41 21.44 -7.91 -31.28
N ARG A 42 21.37 -9.06 -31.98
CA ARG A 42 21.73 -9.14 -33.42
C ARG A 42 20.91 -8.21 -34.31
N ILE A 43 19.66 -7.89 -33.94
CA ILE A 43 18.83 -6.94 -34.70
C ILE A 43 19.29 -5.51 -34.42
N ALA A 44 19.69 -5.20 -33.17
CA ALA A 44 20.27 -3.90 -32.83
C ALA A 44 21.60 -3.66 -33.56
N ALA A 45 22.40 -4.71 -33.80
CA ALA A 45 23.66 -4.62 -34.52
C ALA A 45 23.49 -4.07 -35.95
N GLY A 46 22.34 -4.31 -36.59
CA GLY A 46 22.02 -3.75 -37.91
C GLY A 46 21.94 -2.23 -37.95
N LEU A 47 21.90 -1.55 -36.80
CA LEU A 47 21.99 -0.09 -36.73
C LEU A 47 23.34 0.43 -37.26
N ALA A 48 24.41 -0.36 -37.16
CA ALA A 48 25.73 0.00 -37.66
C ALA A 48 25.80 0.12 -39.20
N ASP A 49 24.90 -0.58 -39.89
CA ASP A 49 24.80 -0.57 -41.35
C ASP A 49 23.88 0.57 -41.87
N LEU A 50 23.23 1.30 -40.96
CA LEU A 50 22.32 2.39 -41.31
C LEU A 50 23.02 3.75 -41.29
N PRO A 51 22.54 4.71 -42.11
CA PRO A 51 23.11 6.05 -42.11
C PRO A 51 22.99 6.71 -40.72
N PRO A 52 24.03 7.41 -40.25
CA PRO A 52 24.09 7.96 -38.88
C PRO A 52 23.05 9.07 -38.61
N GLU A 53 22.52 9.69 -39.66
CA GLU A 53 21.48 10.72 -39.57
C GLU A 53 20.08 10.17 -39.29
N TRP A 54 19.89 8.85 -39.35
CA TRP A 54 18.59 8.25 -39.04
C TRP A 54 18.29 8.34 -37.55
N ASN A 55 17.02 8.60 -37.22
CA ASN A 55 16.57 8.49 -35.84
C ASN A 55 16.73 7.03 -35.37
N ALA A 56 17.59 6.82 -34.36
CA ALA A 56 17.93 5.50 -33.87
C ALA A 56 16.70 4.69 -33.42
N GLN A 57 15.71 5.34 -32.80
CA GLN A 57 14.49 4.67 -32.34
C GLN A 57 13.64 4.17 -33.51
N SER A 58 13.34 5.04 -34.49
CA SER A 58 12.56 4.66 -35.68
C SER A 58 13.31 3.62 -36.54
N ALA A 59 14.65 3.73 -36.62
CA ALA A 59 15.50 2.76 -37.30
C ALA A 59 15.42 1.37 -36.62
N LEU A 60 15.56 1.31 -35.30
CA LEU A 60 15.44 0.08 -34.53
C LEU A 60 14.04 -0.53 -34.63
N LEU A 61 12.99 0.28 -34.57
CA LEU A 61 11.61 -0.18 -34.76
C LEU A 61 11.46 -0.83 -36.14
N ARG A 62 11.97 -0.18 -37.19
CA ARG A 62 11.94 -0.72 -38.55
C ARG A 62 12.73 -2.02 -38.67
N LEU A 63 13.94 -2.10 -38.11
CA LEU A 63 14.74 -3.33 -38.07
C LEU A 63 14.01 -4.46 -37.31
N ALA A 64 13.34 -4.14 -36.20
CA ALA A 64 12.57 -5.11 -35.43
C ALA A 64 11.35 -5.64 -36.19
N ILE A 65 10.64 -4.77 -36.92
CA ILE A 65 9.53 -5.18 -37.79
C ILE A 65 10.03 -6.05 -38.95
N GLN A 66 11.14 -5.66 -39.61
CA GLN A 66 11.77 -6.45 -40.67
C GLN A 66 12.26 -7.82 -40.16
N GLY A 67 12.76 -7.85 -38.92
CA GLY A 67 13.13 -9.08 -38.20
C GLY A 67 11.94 -9.92 -37.73
N ARG A 68 10.70 -9.52 -38.07
CA ARG A 68 9.44 -10.21 -37.75
C ARG A 68 9.27 -10.45 -36.24
N ILE A 69 9.66 -9.48 -35.42
CA ILE A 69 9.39 -9.55 -33.97
C ILE A 69 7.88 -9.45 -33.74
N ALA A 70 7.37 -10.28 -32.81
CA ALA A 70 5.94 -10.35 -32.51
C ALA A 70 5.41 -9.00 -31.99
N LEU A 71 4.25 -8.57 -32.51
CA LEU A 71 3.53 -7.41 -31.99
C LEU A 71 2.62 -7.84 -30.84
N ARG A 72 2.58 -7.06 -29.75
CA ARG A 72 1.69 -7.31 -28.62
C ARG A 72 1.01 -6.02 -28.20
N ASN A 73 -0.31 -6.02 -28.33
CA ASN A 73 -1.10 -4.88 -27.91
C ASN A 73 -1.08 -4.73 -26.39
N ILE A 74 -0.87 -3.52 -25.90
CA ILE A 74 -1.03 -3.21 -24.48
C ILE A 74 -2.50 -2.81 -24.22
N PRO A 75 -3.08 -3.21 -23.09
CA PRO A 75 -4.43 -2.79 -22.73
C PRO A 75 -4.55 -1.26 -22.69
N THR A 76 -5.57 -0.69 -23.33
CA THR A 76 -5.82 0.76 -23.32
C THR A 76 -6.10 1.29 -21.91
N SER A 77 -6.55 0.43 -20.99
CA SER A 77 -6.68 0.78 -19.57
C SER A 77 -5.38 1.27 -18.94
N LEU A 78 -4.22 0.85 -19.46
CA LEU A 78 -2.93 1.36 -18.98
C LEU A 78 -2.70 2.83 -19.37
N LEU A 79 -3.26 3.30 -20.48
CA LEU A 79 -3.27 4.72 -20.85
C LEU A 79 -4.23 5.50 -19.94
N ASP A 80 -5.44 4.97 -19.74
CA ASP A 80 -6.48 5.63 -18.93
C ASP A 80 -6.06 5.78 -17.46
N ASP A 81 -5.42 4.75 -16.90
CA ASP A 81 -4.85 4.77 -15.56
C ASP A 81 -3.62 5.71 -15.46
N GLY A 82 -3.04 6.09 -16.60
CA GLY A 82 -1.78 6.84 -16.70
C GLY A 82 -0.58 6.04 -16.21
N ARG A 83 -0.65 4.70 -16.33
CA ARG A 83 0.49 3.79 -16.16
C ARG A 83 1.39 3.76 -17.41
N TRP A 84 0.87 4.25 -18.54
CA TRP A 84 1.57 4.40 -19.79
C TRP A 84 1.25 5.77 -20.39
N SER A 85 2.26 6.61 -20.61
CA SER A 85 2.08 7.95 -21.16
C SER A 85 3.38 8.47 -21.76
N ILE A 86 3.27 9.34 -22.77
CA ILE A 86 4.38 10.16 -23.27
C ILE A 86 4.42 11.45 -22.45
N LEU A 87 5.60 11.84 -21.98
CA LEU A 87 5.85 13.11 -21.30
C LEU A 87 6.57 14.04 -22.26
N ARG A 88 6.01 15.23 -22.52
CA ARG A 88 6.54 16.19 -23.50
C ARG A 88 7.17 17.41 -22.85
N ASN A 89 6.75 17.73 -21.63
CA ASN A 89 7.21 18.89 -20.88
C ASN A 89 7.19 18.60 -19.37
N GLU A 90 7.75 19.54 -18.61
CA GLU A 90 7.86 19.44 -17.16
C GLU A 90 6.48 19.46 -16.46
N ASP A 91 5.51 20.19 -17.00
CA ASP A 91 4.16 20.26 -16.43
C ASP A 91 3.44 18.89 -16.50
N GLU A 92 3.57 18.20 -17.64
CA GLU A 92 3.10 16.82 -17.83
C GLU A 92 3.83 15.86 -16.89
N ALA A 93 5.15 16.04 -16.68
CA ALA A 93 5.93 15.24 -15.75
C ALA A 93 5.42 15.39 -14.31
N HIS A 94 5.15 16.61 -13.84
CA HIS A 94 4.59 16.86 -12.50
C HIS A 94 3.19 16.26 -12.32
N LEU A 95 2.34 16.31 -13.35
CA LEU A 95 1.01 15.68 -13.30
C LEU A 95 1.11 14.15 -13.29
N ALA A 96 2.00 13.59 -14.11
CA ALA A 96 2.26 12.16 -14.17
C ALA A 96 2.83 11.63 -12.85
N GLU A 97 3.76 12.34 -12.22
CA GLU A 97 4.33 12.00 -10.92
C GLU A 97 3.24 11.89 -9.84
N ARG A 98 2.34 12.88 -9.74
CA ARG A 98 1.21 12.84 -8.80
C ARG A 98 0.26 11.69 -9.08
N ARG A 99 0.05 11.35 -10.35
CA ARG A 99 -0.79 10.19 -10.73
C ARG A 99 -0.11 8.89 -10.36
N TRP A 100 1.18 8.79 -10.61
CA TRP A 100 2.01 7.64 -10.28
C TRP A 100 2.07 7.40 -8.76
N LEU A 101 2.25 8.44 -7.95
CA LEU A 101 2.17 8.32 -6.48
C LEU A 101 0.79 7.82 -6.01
N ARG A 102 -0.30 8.34 -6.59
CA ARG A 102 -1.66 7.85 -6.27
C ARG A 102 -1.89 6.40 -6.67
N LEU A 103 -1.24 5.91 -7.72
CA LEU A 103 -1.33 4.50 -8.12
C LEU A 103 -0.62 3.59 -7.11
N HIS A 104 0.52 4.01 -6.59
CA HIS A 104 1.36 3.20 -5.69
C HIS A 104 1.03 3.39 -4.20
N THR A 105 0.29 4.43 -3.84
CA THR A 105 -0.21 4.65 -2.47
C THR A 105 -1.61 4.07 -2.22
N ARG A 106 -2.27 3.53 -3.26
CA ARG A 106 -3.52 2.78 -3.10
C ARG A 106 -3.21 1.43 -2.48
N PHE A 107 -3.69 1.20 -1.25
CA PHE A 107 -3.59 -0.12 -0.63
C PHE A 107 -4.27 -1.17 -1.51
N ALA A 108 -3.53 -2.23 -1.84
CA ALA A 108 -3.99 -3.32 -2.71
C ALA A 108 -5.16 -4.16 -2.14
N GLY A 109 -5.70 -3.80 -0.97
CA GLY A 109 -6.87 -4.43 -0.38
C GLY A 109 -8.14 -3.66 -0.76
N SER A 110 -9.17 -4.38 -1.20
CA SER A 110 -10.49 -3.91 -1.67
C SER A 110 -11.34 -3.15 -0.65
N GLY A 111 -10.78 -2.60 0.43
CA GLY A 111 -11.55 -1.91 1.46
C GLY A 111 -10.99 -0.55 1.85
N VAL A 112 -11.86 0.23 2.49
CA VAL A 112 -11.66 1.61 2.92
C VAL A 112 -10.39 1.73 3.78
N ALA A 113 -9.51 2.68 3.44
CA ALA A 113 -8.31 3.02 4.22
C ALA A 113 -8.70 3.57 5.60
N THR A 114 -7.91 3.27 6.64
CA THR A 114 -8.17 3.81 7.99
C THR A 114 -7.89 5.32 8.06
N PRO A 115 -8.40 6.05 9.06
CA PRO A 115 -8.16 7.50 9.15
C PRO A 115 -6.67 7.90 9.14
N GLY A 116 -5.83 7.20 9.90
CA GLY A 116 -4.38 7.42 9.93
C GLY A 116 -3.69 7.04 8.62
N GLU A 117 -4.16 5.97 7.97
CA GLU A 117 -3.71 5.60 6.62
C GLU A 117 -4.06 6.67 5.58
N GLN A 118 -5.28 7.19 5.60
CA GLN A 118 -5.73 8.27 4.71
C GLN A 118 -4.91 9.53 4.92
N LEU A 119 -4.60 9.85 6.18
CA LEU A 119 -3.74 10.98 6.52
C LEU A 119 -2.33 10.76 5.96
N ALA A 120 -1.72 9.58 6.17
CA ALA A 120 -0.42 9.23 5.61
C ALA A 120 -0.41 9.32 4.07
N ILE A 121 -1.41 8.76 3.40
CA ILE A 121 -1.59 8.86 1.93
C ILE A 121 -1.68 10.32 1.50
N THR A 122 -2.45 11.14 2.21
CA THR A 122 -2.64 12.55 1.87
C THR A 122 -1.33 13.32 2.00
N VAL A 123 -0.57 13.08 3.07
CA VAL A 123 0.73 13.71 3.31
C VAL A 123 1.74 13.27 2.25
N VAL A 124 1.84 11.97 1.94
CA VAL A 124 2.74 11.45 0.91
C VAL A 124 2.37 11.96 -0.48
N ASN A 125 1.10 12.03 -0.84
CA ASN A 125 0.69 12.58 -2.14
C ASN A 125 0.94 14.08 -2.26
N ARG A 126 0.97 14.82 -1.13
CA ARG A 126 1.21 16.27 -1.11
C ARG A 126 2.70 16.62 -1.08
N PHE A 127 3.48 15.93 -0.26
CA PHE A 127 4.88 16.26 0.01
C PHE A 127 5.88 15.23 -0.55
N GLY A 128 5.41 14.04 -0.94
CA GLY A 128 6.23 12.98 -1.51
C GLY A 128 7.11 13.43 -2.68
N PRO A 129 6.60 14.18 -3.69
CA PRO A 129 7.44 14.70 -4.76
C PRO A 129 8.62 15.52 -4.22
N ALA A 130 8.35 16.48 -3.33
CA ALA A 130 9.40 17.31 -2.75
C ALA A 130 10.43 16.50 -1.94
N ILE A 131 9.98 15.47 -1.20
CA ILE A 131 10.84 14.59 -0.41
C ILE A 131 11.72 13.71 -1.32
N LEU A 132 11.15 13.19 -2.41
CA LEU A 132 11.87 12.38 -3.41
C LEU A 132 12.88 13.23 -4.20
N HIS A 133 12.50 14.42 -4.63
CA HIS A 133 13.39 15.37 -5.32
C HIS A 133 14.52 15.88 -4.41
N ALA A 134 14.27 16.00 -3.10
CA ALA A 134 15.31 16.30 -2.13
C ALA A 134 16.30 15.13 -1.88
N GLY A 135 16.09 13.97 -2.50
CA GLY A 135 16.92 12.78 -2.31
C GLY A 135 16.76 12.15 -0.92
N THR A 136 15.67 12.44 -0.22
CA THR A 136 15.44 11.91 1.13
C THR A 136 15.07 10.45 1.04
N ARG A 137 15.95 9.58 1.56
CA ARG A 137 15.68 8.15 1.63
C ARG A 137 14.50 7.86 2.58
N PRO A 138 13.56 6.96 2.23
CA PRO A 138 12.50 6.51 3.11
C PRO A 138 13.00 6.02 4.47
N ALA A 139 14.22 5.47 4.51
CA ALA A 139 14.90 5.10 5.75
C ALA A 139 15.08 6.26 6.74
N LEU A 140 15.32 7.50 6.28
CA LEU A 140 15.43 8.67 7.15
C LEU A 140 14.08 9.02 7.78
N VAL A 141 12.98 8.89 7.02
CA VAL A 141 11.62 9.07 7.55
C VAL A 141 11.31 7.98 8.58
N GLY A 142 11.74 6.74 8.32
CA GLY A 142 11.66 5.64 9.29
C GLY A 142 12.49 5.87 10.56
N LEU A 143 13.67 6.48 10.46
CA LEU A 143 14.45 6.89 11.64
C LEU A 143 13.74 7.97 12.45
N ALA A 144 13.11 8.95 11.78
CA ALA A 144 12.28 9.94 12.46
C ALA A 144 11.10 9.29 13.20
N ALA A 145 10.46 8.28 12.60
CA ALA A 145 9.43 7.48 13.27
C ALA A 145 9.97 6.78 14.53
N GLY A 146 11.15 6.16 14.45
CA GLY A 146 11.82 5.55 15.60
C GLY A 146 12.15 6.57 16.70
N ALA A 147 12.68 7.73 16.33
CA ALA A 147 12.98 8.82 17.27
C ALA A 147 11.73 9.34 17.98
N LEU A 148 10.63 9.54 17.25
CA LEU A 148 9.32 9.89 17.83
C LEU A 148 8.82 8.82 18.80
N GLY A 149 9.01 7.55 18.47
CA GLY A 149 8.63 6.44 19.35
C GLY A 149 9.40 6.45 20.67
N LEU A 150 10.71 6.63 20.60
CA LEU A 150 11.58 6.75 21.78
C LEU A 150 11.25 7.99 22.62
N LEU A 151 11.01 9.14 21.97
CA LEU A 151 10.57 10.36 22.65
C LEU A 151 9.21 10.16 23.33
N GLY A 152 8.26 9.49 22.68
CA GLY A 152 6.95 9.17 23.26
C GLY A 152 7.07 8.30 24.51
N GLY A 153 7.89 7.25 24.44
CA GLY A 153 8.19 6.41 25.61
C GLY A 153 8.87 7.18 26.74
N GLY A 154 9.87 8.00 26.42
CA GLY A 154 10.61 8.81 27.40
C GLY A 154 9.75 9.89 28.07
N VAL A 155 8.93 10.61 27.30
CA VAL A 155 8.02 11.63 27.84
C VAL A 155 6.92 10.99 28.70
N GLY A 156 6.41 9.83 28.29
CA GLY A 156 5.44 9.07 29.08
C GLY A 156 6.05 8.53 30.37
N TRP A 157 7.31 8.08 30.37
CA TRP A 157 8.05 7.70 31.58
C TRP A 157 8.13 8.87 32.58
N LEU A 158 8.32 10.10 32.10
CA LEU A 158 8.37 11.31 32.92
C LEU A 158 6.99 11.76 33.45
N GLY A 159 5.93 10.96 33.23
CA GLY A 159 4.59 11.20 33.74
C GLY A 159 3.66 11.95 32.77
N SER A 160 4.15 12.42 31.62
CA SER A 160 3.32 13.07 30.61
C SER A 160 2.73 12.05 29.63
N PHE A 161 1.85 11.19 30.14
CA PHE A 161 1.30 10.05 29.41
C PHE A 161 0.53 10.45 28.15
N ALA A 162 -0.26 11.53 28.21
CA ALA A 162 -1.06 12.00 27.08
C ALA A 162 -0.17 12.39 25.90
N VAL A 163 0.92 13.13 26.16
CA VAL A 163 1.91 13.49 25.14
C VAL A 163 2.64 12.25 24.64
N GLY A 164 2.97 11.31 25.54
CA GLY A 164 3.57 10.03 25.17
C GLY A 164 2.73 9.25 24.17
N PHE A 165 1.41 9.13 24.40
CA PHE A 165 0.48 8.50 23.46
C PHE A 165 0.44 9.23 22.12
N VAL A 166 0.32 10.56 22.12
CA VAL A 166 0.32 11.35 20.88
C VAL A 166 1.60 11.12 20.06
N LEU A 167 2.77 11.10 20.71
CA LEU A 167 4.04 10.85 20.04
C LEU A 167 4.15 9.42 19.49
N LEU A 168 3.64 8.40 20.20
CA LEU A 168 3.55 7.03 19.65
C LEU A 168 2.60 6.96 18.44
N GLY A 169 1.49 7.71 18.47
CA GLY A 169 0.58 7.84 17.33
C GLY A 169 1.27 8.46 16.11
N PHE A 170 2.06 9.52 16.31
CA PHE A 170 2.87 10.12 15.26
C PHE A 170 4.00 9.20 14.78
N ALA A 171 4.64 8.45 15.66
CA ALA A 171 5.66 7.47 15.30
C ALA A 171 5.10 6.43 14.32
N TRP A 172 3.91 5.88 14.60
CA TRP A 172 3.22 4.97 13.69
C TRP A 172 2.87 5.64 12.35
N LEU A 173 2.38 6.89 12.38
CA LEU A 173 2.03 7.63 11.16
C LEU A 173 3.25 7.87 10.27
N PHE A 174 4.38 8.28 10.84
CA PHE A 174 5.63 8.51 10.11
C PHE A 174 6.19 7.22 9.54
N GLU A 175 6.09 6.10 10.26
CA GLU A 175 6.43 4.80 9.70
C GLU A 175 5.54 4.45 8.52
N ARG A 176 4.23 4.71 8.61
CA ARG A 176 3.30 4.47 7.49
C ARG A 176 3.68 5.28 6.25
N MET A 177 4.07 6.55 6.44
CA MET A 177 4.59 7.39 5.36
C MET A 177 5.90 6.85 4.78
N ALA A 178 6.84 6.43 5.63
CA ALA A 178 8.12 5.84 5.22
C ALA A 178 7.90 4.56 4.40
N SER A 179 6.99 3.70 4.83
CA SER A 179 6.60 2.48 4.14
C SER A 179 5.96 2.76 2.78
N LEU A 180 5.07 3.75 2.67
CA LEU A 180 4.49 4.16 1.39
C LEU A 180 5.55 4.72 0.43
N LEU A 181 6.47 5.55 0.94
CA LEU A 181 7.55 6.12 0.14
C LEU A 181 8.56 5.05 -0.31
N GLY A 182 8.86 4.09 0.58
CA GLY A 182 9.71 2.94 0.28
C GLY A 182 9.09 2.00 -0.74
N GLN A 183 7.77 1.81 -0.73
CA GLN A 183 7.06 1.04 -1.75
C GLN A 183 7.18 1.71 -3.12
N VAL A 184 6.92 3.01 -3.15
CA VAL A 184 7.11 3.88 -4.33
C VAL A 184 8.55 3.75 -4.88
N GLU A 185 9.56 3.90 -4.04
CA GLU A 185 10.97 3.78 -4.45
C GLU A 185 11.29 2.37 -4.96
N SER A 186 10.84 1.31 -4.27
CA SER A 186 11.11 -0.08 -4.68
C SER A 186 10.46 -0.44 -6.02
N ASP A 187 9.23 0.04 -6.25
CA ASP A 187 8.50 -0.18 -7.49
C ASP A 187 9.14 0.60 -8.66
N SER A 188 9.74 1.78 -8.38
CA SER A 188 10.48 2.56 -9.37
C SER A 188 11.86 1.97 -9.72
N LEU A 189 12.59 1.42 -8.76
CA LEU A 189 13.96 0.96 -8.96
C LEU A 189 14.08 -0.49 -9.45
N LEU A 190 12.96 -1.21 -9.64
CA LEU A 190 12.93 -2.66 -9.91
C LEU A 190 13.77 -3.47 -8.90
N ALA A 191 14.02 -2.91 -7.72
CA ALA A 191 14.91 -3.46 -6.72
C ALA A 191 14.13 -4.41 -5.81
N SER A 192 14.40 -5.71 -5.96
CA SER A 192 13.75 -6.75 -5.17
C SER A 192 14.27 -6.78 -3.72
N GLY A 193 13.43 -6.33 -2.80
CA GLY A 193 13.05 -7.14 -1.62
C GLY A 193 14.02 -7.22 -0.45
N ILE A 194 13.96 -6.25 0.48
CA ILE A 194 14.30 -6.42 1.92
C ILE A 194 13.27 -5.73 2.86
N ALA A 195 12.38 -4.87 2.35
CA ALA A 195 11.57 -3.97 3.18
C ALA A 195 10.46 -4.62 4.06
N ARG A 196 10.05 -5.87 3.84
CA ARG A 196 8.81 -6.39 4.46
C ARG A 196 8.96 -6.86 5.92
N ARG A 197 10.18 -7.21 6.38
CA ARG A 197 10.39 -7.74 7.74
C ARG A 197 10.50 -6.66 8.82
N SER A 198 10.95 -5.45 8.47
CA SER A 198 11.10 -4.33 9.41
C SER A 198 9.76 -3.74 9.85
N VAL A 199 8.77 -3.67 8.96
CA VAL A 199 7.44 -3.07 9.22
C VAL A 199 6.70 -3.80 10.34
N GLY A 200 6.67 -5.14 10.31
CA GLY A 200 5.98 -5.93 11.33
C GLY A 200 6.61 -5.82 12.71
N ALA A 201 7.94 -5.71 12.79
CA ALA A 201 8.65 -5.51 14.04
C ALA A 201 8.37 -4.13 14.65
N PHE A 202 8.32 -3.08 13.83
CA PHE A 202 7.99 -1.73 14.28
C PHE A 202 6.56 -1.65 14.82
N GLN A 203 5.59 -2.28 14.14
CA GLN A 203 4.21 -2.33 14.62
C GLN A 203 4.10 -3.01 15.99
N LEU A 204 4.84 -4.11 16.21
CA LEU A 204 4.89 -4.76 17.51
C LEU A 204 5.53 -3.86 18.57
N LEU A 205 6.58 -3.11 18.21
CA LEU A 205 7.22 -2.16 19.12
C LEU A 205 6.24 -1.05 19.55
N ILE A 206 5.45 -0.50 18.62
CA ILE A 206 4.39 0.46 18.93
C ILE A 206 3.32 -0.17 19.83
N ASP A 207 2.88 -1.40 19.54
CA ASP A 207 1.92 -2.12 20.39
C ASP A 207 2.44 -2.24 21.83
N VAL A 208 3.70 -2.68 21.99
CA VAL A 208 4.38 -2.78 23.30
C VAL A 208 4.47 -1.41 23.97
N GLY A 209 4.84 -0.36 23.24
CA GLY A 209 4.89 1.01 23.75
C GLY A 209 3.53 1.50 24.27
N LEU A 210 2.45 1.26 23.53
CA LEU A 210 1.09 1.63 23.93
C LEU A 210 0.64 0.87 25.17
N VAL A 211 0.86 -0.45 25.23
CA VAL A 211 0.55 -1.26 26.42
C VAL A 211 1.36 -0.79 27.62
N THR A 212 2.64 -0.46 27.42
CA THR A 212 3.54 -0.04 28.49
C THR A 212 3.11 1.30 29.08
N LEU A 213 2.86 2.31 28.23
CA LEU A 213 2.37 3.62 28.68
C LEU A 213 0.99 3.53 29.34
N ALA A 214 0.09 2.70 28.82
CA ALA A 214 -1.22 2.50 29.42
C ALA A 214 -1.13 1.82 30.79
N GLY A 215 -0.26 0.82 30.94
CA GLY A 215 -0.02 0.20 32.24
C GLY A 215 0.63 1.16 33.25
N TRP A 216 1.55 2.02 32.82
CA TRP A 216 2.12 3.06 33.70
C TRP A 216 1.13 4.16 34.05
N ARG A 217 0.18 4.48 33.16
CA ARG A 217 -0.87 5.47 33.42
C ARG A 217 -1.92 4.97 34.41
N SER A 218 -2.15 3.67 34.49
CA SER A 218 -3.18 3.07 35.34
C SER A 218 -3.02 3.45 36.82
N GLU A 219 -4.14 3.73 37.50
CA GLU A 219 -4.19 4.13 38.92
C GLU A 219 -4.45 2.93 39.85
N LEU A 220 -4.78 1.76 39.29
CA LEU A 220 -4.95 0.49 40.00
C LEU A 220 -3.82 0.09 40.99
N PRO A 221 -2.52 0.31 40.71
CA PRO A 221 -1.43 -0.13 41.61
C PRO A 221 -1.45 0.47 43.02
N ASP A 222 -2.18 1.56 43.26
CA ASP A 222 -2.25 2.21 44.57
C ASP A 222 -3.17 1.45 45.55
N MET A 223 -3.81 0.35 45.12
CA MET A 223 -4.66 -0.48 45.97
C MET A 223 -3.90 -1.69 46.57
N PRO A 224 -3.85 -1.84 47.92
CA PRO A 224 -3.02 -2.85 48.59
C PRO A 224 -3.40 -4.32 48.32
N SER A 225 -4.54 -4.60 47.67
CA SER A 225 -5.03 -5.95 47.38
C SER A 225 -4.81 -6.42 45.94
N ILE A 226 -4.17 -5.62 45.08
CA ILE A 226 -4.04 -5.91 43.65
C ILE A 226 -2.67 -6.55 43.33
N PRO A 227 -2.62 -7.68 42.61
CA PRO A 227 -1.37 -8.31 42.22
C PRO A 227 -0.47 -7.39 41.36
N PRO A 228 0.86 -7.48 41.50
CA PRO A 228 1.78 -6.74 40.65
C PRO A 228 1.57 -7.12 39.18
N GLY A 229 1.43 -6.12 38.31
CA GLY A 229 1.23 -6.30 36.87
C GLY A 229 -0.23 -6.34 36.41
N ALA A 230 -1.21 -6.31 37.32
CA ALA A 230 -2.63 -6.28 36.96
C ALA A 230 -3.01 -5.04 36.11
N ASN A 231 -2.29 -3.93 36.29
CA ASN A 231 -2.42 -2.70 35.51
C ASN A 231 -2.15 -2.88 34.01
N PHE A 232 -1.39 -3.91 33.60
CA PHE A 232 -1.14 -4.19 32.19
C PHE A 232 -2.21 -5.09 31.55
N PHE A 233 -3.07 -5.73 32.33
CA PHE A 233 -4.02 -6.72 31.83
C PHE A 233 -5.02 -6.11 30.84
N ALA A 234 -5.71 -5.03 31.23
CA ALA A 234 -6.71 -4.40 30.36
C ALA A 234 -6.09 -3.78 29.10
N PRO A 235 -4.96 -3.03 29.16
CA PRO A 235 -4.27 -2.58 27.95
C PRO A 235 -3.80 -3.71 27.03
N LEU A 236 -3.27 -4.80 27.58
CA LEU A 236 -2.83 -5.96 26.79
C LEU A 236 -4.01 -6.61 26.08
N LEU A 237 -5.15 -6.77 26.76
CA LEU A 237 -6.38 -7.26 26.16
C LEU A 237 -6.92 -6.31 25.08
N LEU A 238 -6.83 -4.99 25.29
CA LEU A 238 -7.30 -4.00 24.32
C LEU A 238 -6.47 -4.06 23.03
N ILE A 239 -5.15 -3.94 23.14
CA ILE A 239 -4.24 -3.90 21.98
C ILE A 239 -4.17 -5.27 21.29
N GLY A 240 -4.01 -6.33 22.09
CA GLY A 240 -3.97 -7.71 21.62
C GLY A 240 -5.30 -8.13 20.99
N GLY A 241 -6.42 -7.80 21.64
CA GLY A 241 -7.76 -8.03 21.10
C GLY A 241 -7.99 -7.26 19.80
N ALA A 242 -7.60 -5.98 19.72
CA ALA A 242 -7.74 -5.19 18.50
C ALA A 242 -6.98 -5.82 17.34
N ARG A 243 -5.79 -6.36 17.61
CA ARG A 243 -4.98 -7.10 16.62
C ARG A 243 -5.63 -8.42 16.22
N LEU A 244 -6.15 -9.20 17.16
CA LEU A 244 -6.81 -10.47 16.89
C LEU A 244 -8.11 -10.27 16.10
N VAL A 245 -8.92 -9.28 16.46
CA VAL A 245 -10.16 -8.93 15.74
C VAL A 245 -9.86 -8.57 14.29
N ALA A 246 -8.83 -7.74 14.04
CA ALA A 246 -8.40 -7.41 12.68
C ALA A 246 -7.92 -8.63 11.88
N LEU A 247 -7.37 -9.65 12.54
CA LEU A 247 -6.95 -10.91 11.91
C LEU A 247 -8.12 -11.85 11.63
N VAL A 248 -9.12 -11.92 12.51
CA VAL A 248 -10.27 -12.84 12.40
C VAL A 248 -11.36 -12.28 11.48
N LEU A 249 -11.53 -10.96 11.43
CA LEU A 249 -12.60 -10.28 10.67
C LEU A 249 -12.03 -9.31 9.60
N PRO A 250 -11.16 -9.77 8.68
CA PRO A 250 -10.45 -8.89 7.75
C PRO A 250 -11.37 -8.11 6.78
N ASN A 251 -12.57 -8.65 6.51
CA ASN A 251 -13.54 -8.06 5.59
C ASN A 251 -14.40 -6.95 6.23
N HIS A 252 -14.34 -6.77 7.55
CA HIS A 252 -15.16 -5.79 8.25
C HIS A 252 -14.43 -4.44 8.40
N VAL A 253 -15.08 -3.34 7.99
CA VAL A 253 -14.47 -2.00 8.01
C VAL A 253 -14.08 -1.56 9.42
N TRP A 254 -14.92 -1.82 10.43
CA TRP A 254 -14.64 -1.45 11.82
C TRP A 254 -13.44 -2.22 12.40
N ALA A 255 -13.24 -3.49 11.99
CA ALA A 255 -12.08 -4.29 12.41
C ALA A 255 -10.78 -3.69 11.87
N ARG A 256 -10.81 -3.03 10.71
CA ARG A 256 -9.65 -2.31 10.17
C ARG A 256 -9.36 -1.02 10.94
N TRP A 257 -10.38 -0.33 11.44
CA TRP A 257 -10.16 0.86 12.28
C TRP A 257 -9.45 0.51 13.59
N LEU A 258 -9.68 -0.69 14.12
CA LEU A 258 -8.96 -1.21 15.30
C LEU A 258 -7.46 -1.45 15.06
N SER A 259 -7.05 -1.68 13.81
CA SER A 259 -5.63 -1.77 13.46
C SER A 259 -4.93 -0.41 13.34
N ASP A 260 -5.68 0.70 13.37
CA ASP A 260 -5.11 2.04 13.28
C ASP A 260 -4.54 2.49 14.63
N ARG A 261 -3.22 2.39 14.79
CA ARG A 261 -2.55 2.75 16.04
C ARG A 261 -2.51 4.25 16.28
N SER A 262 -2.62 5.08 15.24
CA SER A 262 -2.70 6.53 15.43
C SER A 262 -4.02 6.93 16.07
N VAL A 263 -5.13 6.34 15.60
CA VAL A 263 -6.47 6.56 16.17
C VAL A 263 -6.52 6.02 17.59
N LEU A 264 -6.02 4.80 17.82
CA LEU A 264 -6.03 4.20 19.15
C LEU A 264 -5.16 4.99 20.14
N ALA A 265 -3.98 5.46 19.71
CA ALA A 265 -3.13 6.33 20.52
C ALA A 265 -3.83 7.67 20.85
N ALA A 266 -4.53 8.28 19.88
CA ALA A 266 -5.29 9.51 20.11
C ALA A 266 -6.44 9.28 21.11
N LEU A 267 -7.15 8.14 21.02
CA LEU A 267 -8.20 7.78 21.97
C LEU A 267 -7.64 7.55 23.38
N LEU A 268 -6.48 6.90 23.52
CA LEU A 268 -5.82 6.72 24.82
C LEU A 268 -5.31 8.05 25.39
N ALA A 269 -4.78 8.93 24.55
CA ALA A 269 -4.40 10.29 24.96
C ALA A 269 -5.61 11.09 25.45
N PHE A 270 -6.74 11.01 24.73
CA PHE A 270 -7.99 11.63 25.14
C PHE A 270 -8.49 11.05 26.47
N ALA A 271 -8.52 9.73 26.61
CA ALA A 271 -8.94 9.07 27.86
C ALA A 271 -8.06 9.45 29.04
N THR A 272 -6.76 9.65 28.82
CA THR A 272 -5.80 10.07 29.85
C THR A 272 -6.17 11.42 30.47
N VAL A 273 -6.70 12.34 29.67
CA VAL A 273 -6.97 13.74 30.06
C VAL A 273 -8.41 13.93 30.56
N PHE A 274 -9.38 13.26 29.91
CA PHE A 274 -10.79 13.60 30.07
C PHE A 274 -11.64 12.52 30.75
N LEU A 275 -11.13 11.29 30.89
CA LEU A 275 -11.91 10.14 31.35
C LEU A 275 -11.23 9.48 32.56
N PRO A 276 -12.00 8.72 33.38
CA PRO A 276 -11.41 7.76 34.30
C PRO A 276 -10.72 6.66 33.49
N PHE A 277 -9.39 6.77 33.36
CA PHE A 277 -8.60 6.01 32.38
C PHE A 277 -8.83 4.50 32.47
N ASP A 278 -8.74 3.92 33.67
CA ASP A 278 -8.88 2.48 33.87
C ASP A 278 -10.29 1.97 33.49
N ALA A 279 -11.33 2.73 33.84
CA ALA A 279 -12.70 2.40 33.45
C ALA A 279 -12.91 2.54 31.93
N ALA A 280 -12.32 3.55 31.30
CA ALA A 280 -12.40 3.76 29.86
C ALA A 280 -11.74 2.61 29.09
N VAL A 281 -10.55 2.17 29.51
CA VAL A 281 -9.84 1.03 28.91
C VAL A 281 -10.62 -0.27 29.13
N ALA A 282 -11.13 -0.52 30.34
CA ALA A 282 -11.94 -1.71 30.63
C ALA A 282 -13.23 -1.76 29.79
N LEU A 283 -13.95 -0.64 29.67
CA LEU A 283 -15.13 -0.54 28.82
C LEU A 283 -14.80 -0.74 27.35
N ALA A 284 -13.66 -0.22 26.87
CA ALA A 284 -13.20 -0.44 25.50
C ALA A 284 -12.91 -1.93 25.24
N VAL A 285 -12.32 -2.64 26.21
CA VAL A 285 -12.11 -4.10 26.13
C VAL A 285 -13.45 -4.84 26.03
N VAL A 286 -14.40 -4.54 26.92
CA VAL A 286 -15.74 -5.16 26.91
C VAL A 286 -16.46 -4.89 25.59
N ALA A 287 -16.43 -3.64 25.11
CA ALA A 287 -17.03 -3.26 23.84
C ALA A 287 -16.39 -4.00 22.66
N LEU A 288 -15.05 -4.11 22.64
CA LEU A 288 -14.30 -4.80 21.59
C LEU A 288 -14.68 -6.29 21.50
N PHE A 289 -14.59 -7.01 22.62
CA PHE A 289 -14.92 -8.44 22.63
C PHE A 289 -16.41 -8.71 22.47
N GLY A 290 -17.27 -7.88 23.07
CA GLY A 290 -18.72 -7.96 22.91
C GLY A 290 -19.13 -7.76 21.45
N THR A 291 -18.61 -6.73 20.78
CA THR A 291 -18.90 -6.49 19.35
C THR A 291 -18.37 -7.63 18.49
N CYS A 292 -17.15 -8.12 18.76
CA CYS A 292 -16.59 -9.28 18.06
C CYS A 292 -17.48 -10.52 18.18
N LEU A 293 -17.89 -10.88 19.40
CA LEU A 293 -18.77 -12.02 19.65
C LEU A 293 -20.12 -11.88 18.94
N LEU A 294 -20.76 -10.72 19.04
CA LEU A 294 -22.01 -10.44 18.32
C LEU A 294 -21.82 -10.58 16.81
N THR A 295 -20.75 -10.03 16.25
CA THR A 295 -20.48 -10.13 14.80
C THR A 295 -20.23 -11.57 14.36
N LEU A 296 -19.55 -12.40 15.17
CA LEU A 296 -19.34 -13.82 14.84
C LEU A 296 -20.64 -14.63 14.97
N GLN A 297 -21.47 -14.31 15.96
CA GLN A 297 -22.74 -15.00 16.19
C GLN A 297 -23.78 -14.68 15.11
N PHE A 298 -23.88 -13.42 14.67
CA PHE A 298 -24.89 -12.97 13.71
C PHE A 298 -24.37 -12.89 12.26
N GLY A 299 -23.06 -12.80 12.05
CA GLY A 299 -22.43 -12.70 10.72
C GLY A 299 -22.32 -14.03 9.95
N THR A 300 -22.64 -15.15 10.57
CA THR A 300 -22.68 -16.48 9.91
C THR A 300 -23.99 -16.73 9.14
N ILE A 301 -24.91 -15.77 9.08
CA ILE A 301 -26.23 -15.90 8.45
C ILE A 301 -26.32 -15.06 7.18
N LEU A 302 -25.48 -15.33 6.18
CA LEU A 302 -25.83 -15.07 4.78
C LEU A 302 -25.23 -16.22 3.95
N PRO A 303 -26.05 -17.05 3.27
CA PRO A 303 -25.53 -18.00 2.30
C PRO A 303 -24.86 -17.17 1.21
N GLU A 304 -23.60 -17.47 0.90
CA GLU A 304 -23.01 -17.03 -0.35
C GLU A 304 -23.93 -17.48 -1.48
N THR A 305 -24.61 -16.53 -2.12
CA THR A 305 -25.11 -16.74 -3.48
C THR A 305 -23.88 -16.91 -4.35
N GLY A 306 -23.41 -18.15 -4.46
CA GLY A 306 -22.29 -18.52 -5.32
C GLY A 306 -22.56 -18.05 -6.76
N PRO A 307 -21.50 -17.75 -7.54
CA PRO A 307 -21.67 -17.41 -8.93
C PRO A 307 -22.42 -18.55 -9.62
N SER A 308 -23.56 -18.24 -10.22
CA SER A 308 -24.31 -19.17 -11.07
C SER A 308 -23.39 -19.69 -12.15
N THR A 309 -22.91 -20.92 -12.00
CA THR A 309 -22.23 -21.67 -13.04
C THR A 309 -23.17 -21.70 -14.25
N PRO A 310 -22.80 -21.20 -15.43
CA PRO A 310 -23.63 -21.37 -16.61
C PRO A 310 -23.79 -22.88 -16.90
N PRO A 311 -24.97 -23.34 -17.32
CA PRO A 311 -25.20 -24.76 -17.60
C PRO A 311 -24.22 -25.23 -18.68
N ALA A 312 -23.53 -26.33 -18.39
CA ALA A 312 -22.63 -26.98 -19.35
C ALA A 312 -23.41 -27.39 -20.61
N PRO A 313 -22.82 -27.24 -21.81
CA PRO A 313 -23.46 -27.64 -23.05
C PRO A 313 -23.60 -29.17 -23.14
N ASN A 314 -24.82 -29.59 -23.46
CA ASN A 314 -25.30 -30.96 -23.75
C ASN A 314 -24.22 -31.96 -24.23
N GLN A 315 -23.90 -32.95 -23.38
CA GLN A 315 -23.31 -34.24 -23.78
C GLN A 315 -24.41 -35.29 -24.07
N GLN A 316 -25.38 -34.94 -24.90
CA GLN A 316 -26.27 -35.93 -25.52
C GLN A 316 -26.05 -35.87 -27.01
N LEU A 317 -25.20 -36.77 -27.54
CA LEU A 317 -25.22 -37.30 -28.92
C LEU A 317 -23.99 -38.21 -29.14
N THR A 318 -23.88 -39.32 -28.41
CA THR A 318 -23.14 -40.52 -28.88
C THR A 318 -23.67 -41.76 -28.16
N THR A 319 -24.88 -42.18 -28.50
CA THR A 319 -25.31 -43.58 -28.34
C THR A 319 -26.58 -43.79 -29.14
N ARG A 320 -26.42 -44.25 -30.40
CA ARG A 320 -27.19 -45.35 -31.02
C ARG A 320 -26.88 -45.43 -32.51
N GLN A 321 -26.38 -46.61 -32.88
CA GLN A 321 -26.57 -47.38 -34.13
C GLN A 321 -26.22 -46.73 -35.46
#